data_AF-A0A2V8FU84-F1
#
_entry.id   AF-A0A2V8FU84-F1
#
_cell.length_a   1.000
_cell.length_b   1.000
_cell.length_c   1.000
_cell.angle_alpha   90.00
_cell.angle_beta   90.00
_cell.angle_gamma   90.00
#
_symmetry.space_group_name_H-M   'P 1'
#
loop_
_entity.id
_entity.type
_entity.pdbx_description
1 polymer ?
#
loop_
_entity_poly.entity_id
_entity_poly.type
_entity_poly.pdbx_seq_one_letter_code
_entity_poly.pdbx_strand_id
1 'polypeptide(L)'
;MVSRGDLLVEFDRTAQLRTARDREAEYRDVLAQIDKKHGEQLIARAARQTALTIAEHAVRRAELDLVGVEMLSKITVEKNQQVLEESRAKLAALRSTNDLHDHAATADLRMLEIQRDRAKNAWDHATTNASHMRIVSPLDGLVVLRSVFKNGRMAEMQEGEEVRPGIPILDVVDPTAMRIRAAVNQADVASLKVGMHVRLTLDSYPSRTFDGRLDSLSPVATVSSLSARVRTFVALFSVEGTDEHLMPDLAAAIDVDPTPDPAVSRE
;
A
#
# COMPACT_ATOMS: atom_id res chain seq x y z
N MET A 1 -1.93 -23.22 -17.49
CA MET A 1 -0.75 -22.48 -17.00
C MET A 1 -0.96 -21.00 -17.19
N VAL A 2 -0.44 -20.19 -16.29
CA VAL A 2 -0.46 -18.72 -16.34
C VAL A 2 0.95 -18.20 -16.07
N SER A 3 1.24 -17.03 -16.62
CA SER A 3 2.46 -16.29 -16.34
C SER A 3 2.20 -15.20 -15.29
N ARG A 4 3.25 -14.72 -14.64
CA ARG A 4 3.20 -13.60 -13.71
C ARG A 4 2.63 -12.36 -14.43
N GLY A 5 1.58 -11.79 -13.85
CA GLY A 5 0.86 -10.64 -14.39
C GLY A 5 -0.36 -10.99 -15.24
N ASP A 6 -0.57 -12.26 -15.60
CA ASP A 6 -1.77 -12.68 -16.31
C ASP A 6 -3.02 -12.43 -15.47
N LEU A 7 -4.09 -11.95 -16.10
CA LEU A 7 -5.37 -11.71 -15.44
C LEU A 7 -6.04 -13.05 -15.11
N LEU A 8 -6.37 -13.24 -13.84
CA LEU A 8 -7.02 -14.46 -13.34
C LEU A 8 -8.51 -14.23 -13.10
N VAL A 9 -8.86 -13.11 -12.47
CA VAL A 9 -10.24 -12.76 -12.12
C VAL A 9 -10.43 -11.27 -12.33
N GLU A 10 -11.56 -10.91 -12.94
CA GLU A 10 -12.00 -9.52 -13.05
C GLU A 10 -13.41 -9.39 -12.48
N PHE A 11 -13.55 -8.50 -11.51
CA PHE A 11 -14.84 -8.05 -10.98
C PHE A 11 -15.35 -6.84 -11.77
N ASP A 12 -16.65 -6.56 -11.70
CA ASP A 12 -17.20 -5.34 -12.28
C ASP A 12 -16.60 -4.09 -11.60
N ARG A 13 -15.73 -3.42 -12.34
CA ARG A 13 -15.00 -2.22 -11.92
C ARG A 13 -15.68 -0.92 -12.33
N THR A 14 -16.82 -0.96 -13.01
CA THR A 14 -17.47 0.22 -13.59
C THR A 14 -17.77 1.27 -12.53
N ALA A 15 -18.34 0.85 -11.40
CA ALA A 15 -18.63 1.73 -10.27
C ALA A 15 -17.33 2.31 -9.66
N GLN A 16 -16.31 1.48 -9.43
CA GLN A 16 -15.04 1.92 -8.83
C GLN A 16 -14.29 2.91 -9.73
N LEU A 17 -14.26 2.66 -11.05
CA LEU A 17 -13.66 3.58 -12.02
C LEU A 17 -14.40 4.92 -12.08
N ARG A 18 -15.73 4.92 -11.97
CA ARG A 18 -16.52 6.15 -11.89
C ARG A 18 -16.16 6.93 -10.63
N THR A 19 -16.16 6.27 -9.47
CA THR A 19 -15.75 6.90 -8.21
C THR A 19 -14.33 7.47 -8.28
N ALA A 20 -13.37 6.75 -8.87
CA ALA A 20 -12.00 7.24 -9.03
C ALA A 20 -11.94 8.53 -9.88
N ARG A 21 -12.71 8.60 -10.98
CA ARG A 21 -12.80 9.81 -11.82
C ARG A 21 -13.46 10.98 -11.08
N ASP A 22 -14.51 10.71 -10.31
CA ASP A 22 -15.17 11.75 -9.52
C ASP A 22 -14.21 12.32 -8.46
N ARG A 23 -13.42 11.46 -7.78
CA ARG A 23 -12.38 11.90 -6.82
C ARG A 23 -11.21 12.63 -7.48
N GLU A 24 -10.81 12.23 -8.68
CA GLU A 24 -9.81 12.96 -9.48
C GLU A 24 -10.29 14.39 -9.79
N ALA A 25 -11.56 14.55 -10.16
CA ALA A 25 -12.16 15.86 -10.42
C ALA A 25 -12.20 16.73 -9.16
N GLU A 26 -12.59 16.17 -8.01
CA GLU A 26 -12.54 16.88 -6.72
C GLU A 26 -11.11 17.33 -6.36
N TYR A 27 -10.11 16.46 -6.54
CA TYR A 27 -8.70 16.82 -6.31
C TYR A 27 -8.25 17.98 -7.21
N ARG A 28 -8.61 17.94 -8.50
CA ARG A 28 -8.31 19.02 -9.46
C ARG A 28 -9.00 20.34 -9.10
N ASP A 29 -10.24 20.29 -8.61
CA ASP A 29 -10.95 21.49 -8.17
C ASP A 29 -10.21 22.16 -7.00
N VAL A 30 -9.75 21.38 -6.01
CA VAL A 30 -8.99 21.94 -4.89
C VAL A 30 -7.65 22.53 -5.35
N LEU A 31 -6.97 21.92 -6.33
CA LEU A 31 -5.77 22.53 -6.93
C LEU A 31 -6.07 23.90 -7.55
N ALA A 32 -7.14 24.00 -8.33
CA ALA A 32 -7.55 25.27 -8.93
C ALA A 32 -7.92 26.33 -7.86
N GLN A 33 -8.54 25.91 -6.75
CA GLN A 33 -8.81 26.79 -5.62
C GLN A 33 -7.53 27.31 -4.94
N ILE A 34 -6.51 26.45 -4.77
CA ILE A 34 -5.20 26.84 -4.24
C ILE A 34 -4.56 27.88 -5.15
N ASP A 35 -4.51 27.62 -6.47
CA ASP A 35 -3.90 28.53 -7.44
C ASP A 35 -4.60 29.89 -7.46
N LYS A 36 -5.94 29.89 -7.44
CA LYS A 36 -6.76 31.10 -7.33
C LYS A 36 -6.46 31.87 -6.06
N LYS A 37 -6.48 31.19 -4.90
CA LYS A 37 -6.23 31.82 -3.58
C LYS A 37 -4.81 32.39 -3.49
N HIS A 38 -3.82 31.69 -4.03
CA HIS A 38 -2.45 32.17 -4.10
C HIS A 38 -2.34 33.43 -4.96
N GLY A 39 -3.00 33.47 -6.13
CA GLY A 39 -3.09 34.67 -6.96
C GLY A 39 -3.73 35.86 -6.24
N GLU A 40 -4.85 35.65 -5.55
CA GLU A 40 -5.52 36.68 -4.75
C GLU A 40 -4.60 37.22 -3.63
N GLN A 41 -3.84 36.34 -2.98
CA GLN A 41 -2.90 36.74 -1.93
C GLN A 41 -1.72 37.54 -2.46
N LEU A 42 -1.19 37.20 -3.64
CA LEU A 42 -0.13 37.98 -4.29
C LEU A 42 -0.60 39.42 -4.59
N ILE A 43 -1.80 39.57 -5.13
CA ILE A 43 -2.40 40.88 -5.42
C ILE A 43 -2.62 41.67 -4.11
N ALA A 44 -3.20 41.03 -3.09
CA ALA A 44 -3.43 41.66 -1.80
C ALA A 44 -2.13 42.11 -1.12
N ARG A 45 -1.07 41.28 -1.17
CA ARG A 45 0.25 41.61 -0.63
C ARG A 45 0.89 42.79 -1.36
N ALA A 46 0.81 42.84 -2.69
CA ALA A 46 1.30 43.97 -3.48
C ALA A 46 0.57 45.29 -3.13
N ALA A 47 -0.75 45.23 -2.95
CA ALA A 47 -1.54 46.39 -2.51
C ALA A 47 -1.14 46.87 -1.10
N ARG A 48 -0.97 45.94 -0.14
CA ARG A 48 -0.49 46.27 1.21
C ARG A 48 0.91 46.88 1.20
N GLN A 49 1.83 46.33 0.41
CA GLN A 49 3.18 46.87 0.26
C GLN A 49 3.16 48.30 -0.29
N THR A 50 2.29 48.58 -1.26
CA THR A 50 2.10 49.92 -1.80
C THR A 50 1.59 50.89 -0.73
N ALA A 51 0.62 50.48 0.08
CA ALA A 51 0.11 51.28 1.20
C ALA A 51 1.19 51.56 2.26
N LEU A 52 2.05 50.59 2.57
CA LEU A 52 3.20 50.77 3.45
C LEU A 52 4.17 51.81 2.89
N THR A 53 4.57 51.68 1.61
CA THR A 53 5.48 52.63 0.95
C THR A 53 4.91 54.05 0.97
N ILE A 54 3.60 54.21 0.70
CA ILE A 54 2.92 55.52 0.78
C ILE A 54 2.99 56.08 2.22
N ALA A 55 2.74 55.25 3.23
CA ALA A 55 2.82 55.67 4.63
C ALA A 55 4.25 56.05 5.05
N GLU A 56 5.26 55.33 4.57
CA GLU A 56 6.69 55.65 4.79
C GLU A 56 7.06 57.00 4.15
N HIS A 57 6.60 57.26 2.93
CA HIS A 57 6.79 58.56 2.29
C HIS A 57 6.07 59.69 3.04
N ALA A 58 4.89 59.43 3.61
CA ALA A 58 4.17 60.40 4.41
C ALA A 58 4.93 60.79 5.69
N VAL A 59 5.48 59.79 6.41
CA VAL A 59 6.35 60.04 7.57
C VAL A 59 7.58 60.86 7.16
N ARG A 60 8.29 60.45 6.09
CA ARG A 60 9.48 61.16 5.62
C ARG A 60 9.18 62.61 5.24
N ARG A 61 8.04 62.87 4.60
CA ARG A 61 7.59 64.23 4.28
C ARG A 61 7.34 65.05 5.55
N ALA A 62 6.61 64.49 6.51
CA ALA A 62 6.35 65.17 7.78
C ALA A 62 7.64 65.46 8.57
N GLU A 63 8.65 64.60 8.49
CA GLU A 63 9.98 64.85 9.07
C GLU A 63 10.70 66.02 8.38
N LEU A 64 10.64 66.11 7.05
CA LEU A 64 11.23 67.23 6.31
C LEU A 64 10.55 68.57 6.63
N ASP A 65 9.23 68.57 6.81
CA ASP A 65 8.45 69.74 7.20
C ASP A 65 8.82 70.27 8.62
N LEU A 66 9.51 69.45 9.44
CA LEU A 66 10.07 69.83 10.74
C LEU A 66 11.54 70.27 10.70
N VAL A 67 12.29 69.97 9.63
CA VAL A 67 13.68 70.42 9.49
C VAL A 67 13.73 71.86 8.96
N GLY A 68 12.75 72.29 8.14
CA GLY A 68 12.66 73.67 7.62
C GLY A 68 12.23 74.75 8.63
N VAL A 69 12.42 74.51 9.94
CA VAL A 69 11.75 75.23 11.05
C VAL A 69 12.40 76.56 11.46
N GLU A 70 13.54 76.96 10.89
CA GLU A 70 14.26 78.19 11.29
C GLU A 70 13.44 79.50 11.18
N MET A 71 12.31 79.49 10.45
CA MET A 71 11.42 80.66 10.29
C MET A 71 9.93 80.37 10.58
N LEU A 72 9.58 79.27 11.26
CA LEU A 72 8.18 78.88 11.50
C LEU A 72 7.63 79.36 12.85
N SER A 73 6.33 79.69 12.89
CA SER A 73 5.65 80.06 14.13
C SER A 73 5.55 78.86 15.08
N LYS A 74 5.54 79.11 16.41
CA LYS A 74 5.40 78.05 17.43
C LYS A 74 4.19 77.13 17.18
N ILE A 75 3.06 77.72 16.75
CA ILE A 75 1.83 76.99 16.42
C ILE A 75 2.04 76.06 15.21
N THR A 76 2.79 76.51 14.20
CA THR A 76 3.09 75.70 13.02
C THR A 76 3.97 74.50 13.36
N VAL A 77 4.95 74.69 14.26
CA VAL A 77 5.81 73.60 14.73
C VAL A 77 5.01 72.54 15.47
N GLU A 78 4.15 72.94 16.42
CA GLU A 78 3.27 72.03 17.16
C GLU A 78 2.34 71.25 16.21
N LYS A 79 1.78 71.92 15.20
CA LYS A 79 0.95 71.26 14.18
C LYS A 79 1.73 70.23 13.34
N ASN A 80 2.95 70.56 12.91
CA ASN A 80 3.78 69.64 12.14
C ASN A 80 4.24 68.44 12.98
N GLN A 81 4.52 68.64 14.27
CA GLN A 81 4.79 67.56 15.21
C GLN A 81 3.59 66.61 15.33
N GLN A 82 2.37 67.15 15.44
CA GLN A 82 1.16 66.33 15.49
C GLN A 82 0.97 65.49 14.22
N VAL A 83 1.21 66.06 13.05
CA VAL A 83 1.14 65.34 11.75
C VAL A 83 2.19 64.23 11.67
N LEU A 84 3.40 64.47 12.17
CA LEU A 84 4.45 63.45 12.22
C LEU A 84 4.04 62.28 13.12
N GLU A 85 3.56 62.55 14.32
CA GLU A 85 3.11 61.52 15.25
C GLU A 85 1.94 60.71 14.69
N GLU A 86 0.95 61.36 14.06
CA GLU A 86 -0.14 60.66 13.36
C GLU A 86 0.38 59.76 12.23
N SER A 87 1.31 60.26 11.41
CA SER A 87 1.90 59.50 10.31
C SER A 87 2.70 58.29 10.80
N ARG A 88 3.45 58.45 11.90
CA ARG A 88 4.21 57.37 12.54
C ARG A 88 3.27 56.31 13.14
N ALA A 89 2.23 56.74 13.84
CA ALA A 89 1.22 55.84 14.39
C ALA A 89 0.53 55.03 13.29
N LYS A 90 0.18 55.68 12.16
CA LYS A 90 -0.40 55.00 11.00
C LYS A 90 0.55 53.99 10.36
N LEU A 91 1.82 54.35 10.17
CA LEU A 91 2.83 53.42 9.65
C LEU A 91 3.03 52.22 10.57
N ALA A 92 3.13 52.45 11.88
CA ALA A 92 3.26 51.38 12.88
C ALA A 92 2.05 50.43 12.85
N ALA A 93 0.83 50.98 12.78
CA ALA A 93 -0.40 50.19 12.66
C ALA A 93 -0.42 49.35 11.38
N LEU A 94 -0.05 49.93 10.23
CA LEU A 94 0.02 49.22 8.95
C LEU A 94 1.06 48.08 8.99
N ARG A 95 2.24 48.31 9.56
CA ARG A 95 3.27 47.28 9.71
C ARG A 95 2.78 46.12 10.58
N SER A 96 2.25 46.43 11.76
CA SER A 96 1.71 45.41 12.66
C SER A 96 0.57 44.61 12.03
N THR A 97 -0.29 45.25 11.24
CA THR A 97 -1.42 44.58 10.58
C THR A 97 -0.95 43.74 9.39
N ASN A 98 0.08 44.19 8.66
CA ASN A 98 0.62 43.44 7.53
C ASN A 98 1.17 42.08 7.94
N ASP A 99 1.90 42.02 9.05
CA ASP A 99 2.44 40.75 9.57
C ASP A 99 1.31 39.78 9.93
N LEU A 100 0.25 40.27 10.59
CA LEU A 100 -0.94 39.46 10.91
C LEU A 100 -1.62 38.93 9.65
N HIS A 101 -1.70 39.75 8.60
CA HIS A 101 -2.27 39.31 7.34
C HIS A 101 -1.41 38.26 6.62
N ASP A 102 -0.08 38.36 6.68
CA ASP A 102 0.81 37.37 6.07
C ASP A 102 0.70 36.01 6.78
N HIS A 103 0.59 36.01 8.11
CA HIS A 103 0.32 34.79 8.89
C HIS A 103 -1.05 34.19 8.57
N ALA A 104 -2.10 35.01 8.51
CA ALA A 104 -3.44 34.56 8.16
C ALA A 104 -3.49 33.98 6.73
N ALA A 105 -2.82 34.63 5.77
CA ALA A 105 -2.71 34.16 4.40
C ALA A 105 -2.02 32.78 4.30
N THR A 106 -0.94 32.60 5.05
CA THR A 106 -0.23 31.32 5.10
C THR A 106 -1.10 30.22 5.70
N ALA A 107 -1.84 30.53 6.77
CA ALA A 107 -2.77 29.59 7.40
C ALA A 107 -3.92 29.20 6.44
N ASP A 108 -4.49 30.16 5.72
CA ASP A 108 -5.52 29.92 4.70
C ASP A 108 -5.04 28.96 3.61
N LEU A 109 -3.84 29.19 3.06
CA LEU A 109 -3.25 28.28 2.07
C LEU A 109 -3.03 26.90 2.68
N ARG A 110 -2.53 26.84 3.92
CA ARG A 110 -2.27 25.56 4.58
C ARG A 110 -3.55 24.73 4.77
N MET A 111 -4.68 25.37 5.05
CA MET A 111 -5.96 24.66 5.11
C MET A 111 -6.34 24.04 3.77
N LEU A 112 -6.17 24.78 2.67
CA LEU A 112 -6.43 24.26 1.32
C LEU A 112 -5.45 23.15 0.93
N GLU A 113 -4.17 23.25 1.30
CA GLU A 113 -3.19 22.18 1.10
C GLU A 113 -3.59 20.89 1.83
N ILE A 114 -4.07 20.99 3.07
CA ILE A 114 -4.58 19.84 3.82
C ILE A 114 -5.80 19.24 3.11
N GLN A 115 -6.70 20.08 2.58
CA GLN A 115 -7.85 19.63 1.81
C GLN A 115 -7.42 18.92 0.51
N ARG A 116 -6.41 19.45 -0.19
CA ARG A 116 -5.80 18.82 -1.37
C ARG A 116 -5.25 17.46 -1.02
N ASP A 117 -4.50 17.34 0.07
CA ASP A 117 -3.88 16.08 0.48
C ASP A 117 -4.95 15.02 0.83
N ARG A 118 -6.05 15.44 1.48
CA ARG A 118 -7.21 14.56 1.72
C ARG A 118 -7.87 14.11 0.42
N ALA A 119 -8.10 15.04 -0.52
CA ALA A 119 -8.70 14.73 -1.82
C ALA A 119 -7.81 13.79 -2.64
N LYS A 120 -6.48 14.01 -2.61
CA LYS A 120 -5.50 13.13 -3.25
C LYS A 120 -5.54 11.73 -2.66
N ASN A 121 -5.49 11.59 -1.34
CA ASN A 121 -5.58 10.29 -0.68
C ASN A 121 -6.89 9.57 -1.05
N ALA A 122 -8.02 10.30 -1.09
CA ALA A 122 -9.30 9.73 -1.50
C ALA A 122 -9.27 9.23 -2.96
N TRP A 123 -8.61 9.97 -3.87
CA TRP A 123 -8.41 9.55 -5.26
C TRP A 123 -7.49 8.33 -5.37
N ASP A 124 -6.36 8.32 -4.66
CA ASP A 124 -5.41 7.20 -4.64
C ASP A 124 -6.09 5.93 -4.10
N HIS A 125 -6.89 6.04 -3.04
CA HIS A 125 -7.69 4.94 -2.51
C HIS A 125 -8.72 4.43 -3.52
N ALA A 126 -9.49 5.31 -4.18
CA ALA A 126 -10.47 4.91 -5.17
C ALA A 126 -9.81 4.23 -6.40
N THR A 127 -8.67 4.74 -6.83
CA THR A 127 -7.87 4.16 -7.93
C THR A 127 -7.33 2.78 -7.54
N THR A 128 -6.81 2.64 -6.34
CA THR A 128 -6.33 1.36 -5.81
C THR A 128 -7.45 0.34 -5.73
N ASN A 129 -8.64 0.72 -5.22
CA ASN A 129 -9.80 -0.16 -5.18
C ASN A 129 -10.22 -0.62 -6.59
N ALA A 130 -10.24 0.28 -7.58
CA ALA A 130 -10.52 -0.08 -8.97
C ALA A 130 -9.47 -1.05 -9.54
N SER A 131 -8.20 -0.91 -9.15
CA SER A 131 -7.14 -1.85 -9.55
C SER A 131 -7.29 -3.22 -8.91
N HIS A 132 -7.71 -3.29 -7.64
CA HIS A 132 -7.97 -4.53 -6.91
C HIS A 132 -9.16 -5.33 -7.47
N MET A 133 -10.01 -4.72 -8.30
CA MET A 133 -11.05 -5.44 -9.04
C MET A 133 -10.47 -6.37 -10.12
N ARG A 134 -9.16 -6.27 -10.42
CA ARG A 134 -8.44 -7.19 -11.30
C ARG A 134 -7.40 -7.94 -10.49
N ILE A 135 -7.60 -9.24 -10.36
CA ILE A 135 -6.66 -10.14 -9.70
C ILE A 135 -5.77 -10.73 -10.78
N VAL A 136 -4.47 -10.46 -10.67
CA VAL A 136 -3.44 -10.99 -11.57
C VAL A 136 -2.58 -12.03 -10.88
N SER A 137 -1.95 -12.90 -11.65
CA SER A 137 -1.06 -13.92 -11.11
C SER A 137 0.21 -13.30 -10.51
N PRO A 138 0.58 -13.60 -9.26
CA PRO A 138 1.82 -13.10 -8.67
C PRO A 138 3.07 -13.85 -9.16
N LEU A 139 2.90 -15.05 -9.73
CA LEU A 139 3.96 -15.97 -10.17
C LEU A 139 3.55 -16.74 -11.43
N ASP A 140 4.52 -17.35 -12.10
CA ASP A 140 4.26 -18.30 -13.17
C ASP A 140 3.82 -19.63 -12.55
N GLY A 141 2.72 -20.22 -13.04
CA GLY A 141 2.24 -21.45 -12.41
C GLY A 141 0.95 -22.03 -12.98
N LEU A 142 0.39 -22.97 -12.23
CA LEU A 142 -0.88 -23.62 -12.50
C LEU A 142 -1.97 -23.01 -11.63
N VAL A 143 -3.06 -22.57 -12.25
CA VAL A 143 -4.25 -22.09 -11.54
C VAL A 143 -5.09 -23.30 -11.12
N VAL A 144 -5.39 -23.37 -9.83
CA VAL A 144 -6.26 -24.40 -9.24
C VAL A 144 -7.48 -23.70 -8.65
N LEU A 145 -8.67 -24.04 -9.15
CA LEU A 145 -9.92 -23.50 -8.62
C LEU A 145 -10.23 -24.13 -7.26
N ARG A 146 -10.69 -23.32 -6.32
CA ARG A 146 -11.12 -23.82 -5.01
C ARG A 146 -12.61 -24.05 -4.99
N SER A 147 -12.99 -25.23 -4.49
CA SER A 147 -14.36 -25.51 -4.10
C SER A 147 -14.67 -24.84 -2.77
N VAL A 148 -15.74 -24.05 -2.74
CA VAL A 148 -16.22 -23.35 -1.54
C VAL A 148 -17.58 -23.89 -1.13
N PHE A 149 -17.86 -23.92 0.17
CA PHE A 149 -19.17 -24.36 0.65
C PHE A 149 -20.20 -23.26 0.41
N LYS A 150 -21.08 -23.47 -0.56
CA LYS A 150 -22.18 -22.55 -0.90
C LYS A 150 -23.47 -23.32 -1.12
N ASN A 151 -24.60 -22.76 -0.69
CA ASN A 151 -25.93 -23.33 -0.90
C ASN A 151 -26.06 -24.82 -0.50
N GLY A 152 -25.41 -25.23 0.59
CA GLY A 152 -25.46 -26.60 1.12
C GLY A 152 -24.56 -27.61 0.40
N ARG A 153 -23.69 -27.19 -0.52
CA ARG A 153 -22.76 -28.07 -1.24
C ARG A 153 -21.38 -27.42 -1.44
N MET A 154 -20.37 -28.24 -1.68
CA MET A 154 -19.07 -27.75 -2.16
C MET A 154 -19.17 -27.50 -3.67
N ALA A 155 -18.86 -26.29 -4.11
CA ALA A 155 -18.84 -25.94 -5.53
C ALA A 155 -17.85 -24.80 -5.79
N GLU A 156 -17.28 -24.76 -6.99
CA GLU A 156 -16.41 -23.67 -7.45
C GLU A 156 -17.21 -22.39 -7.72
N MET A 157 -16.55 -21.23 -7.60
CA MET A 157 -17.15 -19.94 -7.97
C MET A 157 -17.25 -19.82 -9.49
N GLN A 158 -18.39 -19.31 -9.96
CA GLN A 158 -18.67 -19.13 -11.38
C GLN A 158 -18.79 -17.65 -11.75
N GLU A 159 -18.60 -17.35 -13.03
CA GLU A 159 -18.80 -16.00 -13.56
C GLU A 159 -20.22 -15.49 -13.25
N GLY A 160 -20.31 -14.24 -12.80
CA GLY A 160 -21.58 -13.60 -12.41
C GLY A 160 -21.99 -13.85 -10.96
N GLU A 161 -21.28 -14.68 -10.20
CA GLU A 161 -21.53 -14.84 -8.78
C GLU A 161 -20.88 -13.74 -7.93
N GLU A 162 -21.53 -13.36 -6.84
CA GLU A 162 -21.00 -12.40 -5.87
C GLU A 162 -20.00 -13.11 -4.93
N VAL A 163 -18.79 -12.54 -4.81
CA VAL A 163 -17.74 -13.03 -3.93
C VAL A 163 -17.56 -12.07 -2.75
N ARG A 164 -17.44 -12.62 -1.54
CA ARG A 164 -17.18 -11.84 -0.33
C ARG A 164 -15.69 -11.89 0.06
N PRO A 165 -15.16 -10.84 0.70
CA PRO A 165 -13.80 -10.85 1.24
C PRO A 165 -13.56 -12.05 2.16
N GLY A 166 -12.38 -12.66 2.04
CA GLY A 166 -11.96 -13.81 2.85
C GLY A 166 -12.36 -15.18 2.31
N ILE A 167 -13.13 -15.24 1.21
CA ILE A 167 -13.42 -16.51 0.52
C ILE A 167 -12.32 -16.76 -0.52
N PRO A 168 -11.52 -17.83 -0.39
CA PRO A 168 -10.49 -18.15 -1.38
C PRO A 168 -11.14 -18.79 -2.61
N ILE A 169 -10.92 -18.22 -3.79
CA ILE A 169 -11.56 -18.65 -5.05
C ILE A 169 -10.65 -19.49 -5.94
N LEU A 170 -9.34 -19.24 -5.89
CA LEU A 170 -8.32 -19.97 -6.64
C LEU A 170 -6.98 -19.90 -5.92
N ASP A 171 -6.09 -20.84 -6.24
CA ASP A 171 -4.67 -20.81 -5.92
C ASP A 171 -3.85 -20.76 -7.22
N VAL A 172 -2.67 -20.14 -7.15
CA VAL A 172 -1.65 -20.29 -8.19
C VAL A 172 -0.49 -21.07 -7.58
N VAL A 173 -0.21 -22.25 -8.12
CA VAL A 173 0.79 -23.19 -7.62
C VAL A 173 1.97 -23.21 -8.58
N ASP A 174 3.18 -23.15 -8.05
CA ASP A 174 4.40 -23.37 -8.81
C ASP A 174 4.62 -24.90 -9.01
N PRO A 175 4.50 -25.43 -10.23
CA PRO A 175 4.66 -26.87 -10.49
C PRO A 175 6.13 -27.31 -10.46
N THR A 176 7.10 -26.39 -10.40
CA THR A 176 8.53 -26.74 -10.45
C THR A 176 9.10 -27.24 -9.13
N ALA A 177 8.41 -26.96 -8.01
CA ALA A 177 8.88 -27.28 -6.67
C ALA A 177 7.82 -28.11 -5.91
N MET A 178 7.58 -29.34 -6.39
CA MET A 178 6.58 -30.22 -5.80
C MET A 178 7.08 -30.86 -4.50
N ARG A 179 6.19 -30.93 -3.51
CA ARG A 179 6.43 -31.57 -2.21
C ARG A 179 5.32 -32.55 -1.90
N ILE A 180 5.70 -33.68 -1.32
CA ILE A 180 4.77 -34.71 -0.87
C ILE A 180 4.69 -34.66 0.65
N ARG A 181 3.46 -34.62 1.17
CA ARG A 181 3.17 -34.69 2.59
C ARG A 181 2.70 -36.09 2.92
N ALA A 182 3.47 -36.84 3.70
CA ALA A 182 3.10 -38.18 4.13
C ALA A 182 2.90 -38.25 5.65
N ALA A 183 1.92 -39.05 6.07
CA ALA A 183 1.72 -39.40 7.47
C ALA A 183 2.50 -40.69 7.76
N VAL A 184 3.50 -40.60 8.65
CA VAL A 184 4.37 -41.70 9.05
C VAL A 184 3.93 -42.23 10.41
N ASN A 185 3.87 -43.56 10.58
CA ASN A 185 3.54 -44.17 11.87
C ASN A 185 4.69 -43.95 12.87
N GLN A 186 4.36 -43.74 14.16
CA GLN A 186 5.35 -43.63 15.24
C GLN A 186 6.40 -44.74 15.23
N ALA A 187 6.03 -45.97 14.85
CA ALA A 187 6.97 -47.10 14.78
C ALA A 187 8.10 -46.88 13.75
N ASP A 188 7.79 -46.21 12.64
CA ASP A 188 8.70 -46.02 11.50
C ASP A 188 9.48 -44.71 11.58
N VAL A 189 9.11 -43.81 12.50
CA VAL A 189 9.80 -42.52 12.67
C VAL A 189 11.27 -42.71 13.08
N ALA A 190 11.57 -43.74 13.87
CA ALA A 190 12.93 -43.98 14.38
C ALA A 190 13.94 -44.31 13.28
N SER A 191 13.48 -44.83 12.13
CA SER A 191 14.33 -45.17 10.98
C SER A 191 14.49 -44.03 9.98
N LEU A 192 13.74 -42.94 10.10
CA LEU A 192 13.81 -41.80 9.19
C LEU A 192 14.80 -40.73 9.66
N LYS A 193 15.63 -40.24 8.74
CA LYS A 193 16.55 -39.12 8.94
C LYS A 193 16.38 -38.10 7.82
N VAL A 194 16.38 -36.81 8.20
CA VAL A 194 16.36 -35.71 7.23
C VAL A 194 17.56 -35.86 6.28
N GLY A 195 17.31 -35.68 4.99
CA GLY A 195 18.29 -35.85 3.91
C GLY A 195 18.34 -37.24 3.28
N MET A 196 17.59 -38.22 3.78
CA MET A 196 17.50 -39.55 3.17
C MET A 196 16.94 -39.50 1.75
N HIS A 197 17.54 -40.28 0.85
CA HIS A 197 17.05 -40.49 -0.52
C HIS A 197 15.79 -41.35 -0.49
N VAL A 198 14.81 -40.99 -1.31
CA VAL A 198 13.56 -41.73 -1.47
C VAL A 198 13.20 -41.88 -2.93
N ARG A 199 12.51 -42.98 -3.25
CA ARG A 199 11.85 -43.16 -4.54
C ARG A 199 10.35 -42.94 -4.38
N LEU A 200 9.81 -42.14 -5.27
CA LEU A 200 8.44 -41.68 -5.25
C LEU A 200 7.70 -42.23 -6.47
N THR A 201 6.51 -42.76 -6.29
CA THR A 201 5.64 -43.21 -7.37
C THR A 201 4.27 -42.58 -7.20
N LEU A 202 3.68 -42.10 -8.30
CA LEU A 202 2.32 -41.55 -8.27
C LEU A 202 1.31 -42.67 -8.51
N ASP A 203 0.22 -42.70 -7.73
CA ASP A 203 -0.83 -43.71 -7.90
C ASP A 203 -1.47 -43.63 -9.29
N SER A 204 -1.56 -42.43 -9.85
CA SER A 204 -2.08 -42.19 -11.20
C SER A 204 -1.12 -42.59 -12.32
N TYR A 205 0.19 -42.70 -12.03
CA TYR A 205 1.23 -43.05 -13.01
C TYR A 205 2.23 -44.07 -12.43
N PRO A 206 1.82 -45.35 -12.21
CA PRO A 206 2.66 -46.33 -11.52
C PRO A 206 3.96 -46.70 -12.24
N SER A 207 4.04 -46.45 -13.55
CA SER A 207 5.24 -46.71 -14.36
C SER A 207 6.30 -45.61 -14.25
N ARG A 208 5.98 -44.47 -13.62
CA ARG A 208 6.90 -43.35 -13.43
C ARG A 208 7.38 -43.31 -11.97
N THR A 209 8.70 -43.33 -11.82
CA THR A 209 9.38 -43.14 -10.54
C THR A 209 10.10 -41.80 -10.55
N PHE A 210 9.98 -41.06 -9.47
CA PHE A 210 10.70 -39.82 -9.23
C PHE A 210 11.66 -40.02 -8.06
N ASP A 211 12.84 -39.41 -8.15
CA ASP A 211 13.76 -39.35 -7.02
C ASP A 211 13.37 -38.17 -6.12
N GLY A 212 13.70 -38.28 -4.83
CA GLY A 212 13.35 -37.27 -3.86
C GLY A 212 14.15 -37.41 -2.57
N ARG A 213 13.91 -36.49 -1.64
CA ARG A 213 14.58 -36.49 -0.33
C ARG A 213 13.61 -36.15 0.79
N LEU A 214 13.88 -36.67 1.98
CA LEU A 214 13.19 -36.26 3.20
C LEU A 214 13.68 -34.87 3.64
N ASP A 215 12.89 -33.83 3.39
CA ASP A 215 13.22 -32.44 3.76
C ASP A 215 13.04 -32.19 5.26
N SER A 216 11.94 -32.69 5.82
CA SER A 216 11.63 -32.46 7.22
C SER A 216 10.68 -33.49 7.80
N LEU A 217 10.79 -33.69 9.10
CA LEU A 217 9.91 -34.53 9.89
C LEU A 217 9.39 -33.70 11.05
N SER A 218 8.06 -33.58 11.15
CA SER A 218 7.41 -32.87 12.26
C SER A 218 7.80 -33.51 13.59
N PRO A 219 8.26 -32.74 14.60
CA PRO A 219 8.54 -33.28 15.92
C PRO A 219 7.27 -33.56 16.73
N VAL A 220 6.13 -33.01 16.29
CA VAL A 220 4.83 -33.15 16.96
C VAL A 220 4.01 -34.23 16.26
N ALA A 221 3.57 -35.22 17.04
CA ALA A 221 2.65 -36.25 16.60
C ALA A 221 1.21 -35.72 16.53
N THR A 222 0.50 -36.10 15.47
CA THR A 222 -0.95 -35.92 15.36
C THR A 222 -1.64 -37.25 15.72
N VAL A 223 -2.77 -37.16 16.40
CA VAL A 223 -3.58 -38.34 16.73
C VAL A 223 -4.43 -38.68 15.51
N SER A 224 -4.43 -39.94 15.09
CA SER A 224 -5.26 -40.39 13.97
C SER A 224 -6.75 -40.23 14.30
N SER A 225 -7.55 -39.77 13.34
CA SER A 225 -9.01 -39.65 13.48
C SER A 225 -9.69 -41.01 13.71
N LEU A 226 -9.05 -42.11 13.30
CA LEU A 226 -9.58 -43.47 13.38
C LEU A 226 -9.27 -44.18 14.71
N SER A 227 -8.26 -43.74 15.46
CA SER A 227 -7.88 -44.34 16.75
C SER A 227 -7.01 -43.42 17.59
N ALA A 228 -7.47 -43.15 18.83
CA ALA A 228 -6.74 -42.34 19.81
C ALA A 228 -5.39 -42.95 20.26
N ARG A 229 -5.12 -44.22 19.92
CA ARG A 229 -3.87 -44.92 20.25
C ARG A 229 -2.82 -44.85 19.14
N VAL A 230 -3.18 -44.42 17.94
CA VAL A 230 -2.24 -44.33 16.81
C VAL A 230 -1.74 -42.90 16.68
N ARG A 231 -0.43 -42.74 16.84
CA ARG A 231 0.28 -41.48 16.65
C ARG A 231 0.94 -41.49 15.27
N THR A 232 0.68 -40.45 14.48
CA THR A 232 1.33 -40.24 13.20
C THR A 232 2.13 -38.95 13.20
N PHE A 233 3.24 -38.93 12.48
CA PHE A 233 4.09 -37.78 12.30
C PHE A 233 4.04 -37.35 10.85
N VAL A 234 4.05 -36.04 10.60
CA VAL A 234 4.03 -35.52 9.24
C VAL A 234 5.45 -35.40 8.71
N ALA A 235 5.76 -36.09 7.63
CA ALA A 235 7.01 -35.97 6.88
C ALA A 235 6.77 -35.22 5.57
N LEU A 236 7.69 -34.32 5.21
CA LEU A 236 7.69 -33.61 3.94
C LEU A 236 8.85 -34.11 3.09
N PHE A 237 8.56 -34.51 1.86
CA PHE A 237 9.53 -34.96 0.88
C PHE A 237 9.57 -34.01 -0.32
N SER A 238 10.75 -33.62 -0.77
CA SER A 238 10.93 -32.89 -2.03
C SER A 238 11.00 -33.87 -3.20
N VAL A 239 10.36 -33.54 -4.31
CA VAL A 239 10.53 -34.25 -5.58
C VAL A 239 11.69 -33.61 -6.35
N GLU A 240 12.65 -34.42 -6.80
CA GLU A 240 13.72 -33.97 -7.68
C GLU A 240 13.26 -33.97 -9.14
N GLY A 241 13.50 -32.86 -9.84
CA GLY A 241 13.10 -32.68 -11.23
C GLY A 241 11.68 -32.12 -11.43
N THR A 242 11.34 -31.89 -12.68
CA THR A 242 10.04 -31.34 -13.10
C THR A 242 9.44 -32.22 -14.18
N ASP A 243 8.17 -32.58 -14.03
CA ASP A 243 7.40 -33.38 -14.99
C ASP A 243 5.97 -32.85 -15.02
N GLU A 244 5.37 -32.77 -16.22
CA GLU A 244 4.00 -32.28 -16.43
C GLU A 244 2.95 -33.13 -15.68
N HIS A 245 3.26 -34.39 -15.39
CA HIS A 245 2.37 -35.30 -14.68
C HIS A 245 2.41 -35.12 -13.16
N LEU A 246 3.34 -34.32 -12.62
CA LEU A 246 3.39 -33.97 -11.20
C LEU A 246 2.37 -32.87 -10.90
N MET A 247 1.11 -33.27 -10.79
CA MET A 247 0.01 -32.37 -10.45
C MET A 247 -0.24 -32.30 -8.94
N PRO A 248 -0.66 -31.14 -8.41
CA PRO A 248 -1.14 -31.02 -7.04
C PRO A 248 -2.31 -31.98 -6.75
N ASP A 249 -2.45 -32.38 -5.49
CA ASP A 249 -3.54 -33.23 -4.97
C ASP A 249 -3.53 -34.71 -5.43
N LEU A 250 -2.47 -35.14 -6.13
CA LEU A 250 -2.27 -36.56 -6.44
C LEU A 250 -1.73 -37.34 -5.23
N ALA A 251 -2.19 -38.59 -5.09
CA ALA A 251 -1.65 -39.55 -4.13
C ALA A 251 -0.32 -40.14 -4.65
N ALA A 252 0.61 -40.36 -3.73
CA ALA A 252 1.93 -40.89 -4.02
C ALA A 252 2.35 -41.94 -2.97
N ALA A 253 3.02 -42.98 -3.43
CA ALA A 253 3.73 -43.93 -2.60
C ALA A 253 5.22 -43.53 -2.49
N ILE A 254 5.79 -43.77 -1.32
CA ILE A 254 7.16 -43.39 -0.97
C ILE A 254 7.89 -44.63 -0.51
N ASP A 255 8.89 -45.05 -1.28
CA ASP A 255 9.83 -46.08 -0.91
C ASP A 255 11.09 -45.42 -0.36
N VAL A 256 11.36 -45.67 0.92
CA VAL A 256 12.54 -45.15 1.61
C VAL A 256 13.62 -46.24 1.60
N ASP A 257 14.76 -45.96 0.97
CA ASP A 257 15.90 -46.87 1.02
C ASP A 257 16.61 -46.72 2.38
N PRO A 258 16.65 -47.76 3.22
CA PRO A 258 17.23 -47.67 4.56
C PRO A 258 18.77 -47.71 4.56
N THR A 259 19.42 -47.80 3.39
CA THR A 259 20.87 -47.83 3.28
C THR A 259 21.42 -46.40 3.31
N PRO A 260 22.19 -46.02 4.35
CA PRO A 260 22.82 -44.71 4.38
C PRO A 260 23.83 -44.61 3.23
N ASP A 261 23.80 -43.49 2.50
CA ASP A 261 24.84 -43.15 1.55
C ASP A 261 26.22 -43.21 2.27
N PRO A 262 27.15 -44.08 1.83
CA PRO A 262 28.44 -44.25 2.49
C PRO A 262 29.29 -42.95 2.50
N ALA A 263 28.88 -41.90 1.79
CA ALA A 263 29.60 -40.64 1.71
C ALA A 263 29.54 -39.75 2.98
N VAL A 264 28.59 -39.97 3.91
CA VAL A 264 28.39 -39.08 5.08
C VAL A 264 29.00 -39.63 6.38
N SER A 265 29.70 -40.78 6.33
CA SER A 265 30.31 -41.40 7.53
C SER A 265 31.81 -41.13 7.70
N ARG A 266 32.31 -40.00 7.19
CA ARG A 266 33.67 -39.52 7.48
C ARG A 266 33.64 -38.08 7.98
N GLU A 267 33.33 -37.92 9.27
CA GLU A 267 33.92 -36.90 10.16
C GLU A 267 34.14 -37.53 11.54
#